data_AF-A0A2F0AMZ9-F1
#
_entry.id   AF-A0A2F0AMZ9-F1
#
_cell.length_a   1.000
_cell.length_b   1.000
_cell.length_c   1.000
_cell.angle_alpha   90.00
_cell.angle_beta   90.00
_cell.angle_gamma   90.00
#
_symmetry.space_group_name_H-M   'P 1'
#
loop_
_entity.id
_entity.type
_entity.pdbx_description
1 polymer ?
#
loop_
_entity_poly.entity_id
_entity_poly.type
_entity_poly.pdbx_seq_one_letter_code
_entity_poly.pdbx_strand_id
1 'polypeptide(L)' 'MSGSDKRKQSLYFPEDMLKEIQAEAARQDRSLSWIVQKAWKIARSEIKKYPSINDLPDG' A
#
# COMPACT_ATOMS: atom_id res chain seq x y z
N MET A 1 7.53 -20.63 -14.24
CA MET A 1 6.30 -20.16 -13.58
C MET A 1 6.62 -19.90 -12.11
N SER A 2 7.16 -18.71 -11.79
CA SER A 2 7.42 -18.35 -10.39
C SER A 2 6.13 -17.81 -9.78
N GLY A 3 5.46 -18.64 -8.98
CA GLY A 3 4.38 -18.18 -8.11
C GLY A 3 4.90 -16.99 -7.29
N SER A 4 4.17 -15.88 -7.28
CA SER A 4 4.58 -14.70 -6.52
C SER A 4 4.77 -15.09 -5.06
N ASP A 5 6.01 -15.07 -4.57
CA ASP A 5 6.35 -15.30 -3.17
C ASP A 5 5.58 -14.31 -2.29
N LYS A 6 4.58 -14.78 -1.56
CA LYS A 6 3.84 -13.95 -0.59
C LYS A 6 4.72 -13.79 0.65
N ARG A 7 5.09 -12.55 0.97
CA ARG A 7 5.85 -12.20 2.18
C ARG A 7 4.92 -11.56 3.20
N LYS A 8 4.95 -12.04 4.45
CA LYS A 8 4.20 -11.45 5.57
C LYS A 8 4.96 -10.22 6.05
N GLN A 9 4.29 -9.07 6.07
CA GLN A 9 4.84 -7.81 6.57
C GLN A 9 3.85 -7.22 7.57
N SER A 10 4.35 -6.85 8.75
CA SER A 10 3.60 -6.04 9.71
C SER A 10 3.76 -4.56 9.36
N LEU A 11 2.64 -3.84 9.27
CA LEU A 11 2.59 -2.40 8.97
C LEU A 11 1.71 -1.73 10.02
N TYR A 12 2.07 -0.50 10.38
CA TYR A 12 1.27 0.32 11.28
C TYR A 12 0.35 1.21 10.45
N PHE A 13 -0.92 1.25 10.84
CA PHE A 13 -1.94 2.11 10.24
C PHE A 13 -2.61 2.92 11.35
N PRO A 14 -2.98 4.18 11.07
CA PRO A 14 -3.98 4.88 11.87
C PRO A 14 -5.27 4.04 12.01
N GLU A 15 -5.95 4.15 13.16
CA GLU A 15 -7.11 3.32 13.47
C GLU A 15 -8.27 3.53 12.48
N ASP A 16 -8.53 4.79 12.13
CA ASP A 16 -9.52 5.21 11.14
C ASP A 16 -9.23 4.61 9.76
N MET A 17 -7.99 4.76 9.28
CA MET A 17 -7.56 4.20 8.00
C MET A 17 -7.67 2.67 7.99
N LEU A 18 -7.31 2.00 9.08
CA LEU A 18 -7.43 0.54 9.17
C LEU A 18 -8.90 0.10 9.10
N LYS A 19 -9.81 0.81 9.77
CA LYS A 19 -11.26 0.54 9.71
C LYS A 19 -11.80 0.71 8.28
N GLU A 20 -11.38 1.75 7.56
CA GLU A 20 -11.78 1.95 6.16
C GLU A 20 -11.31 0.82 5.25
N ILE A 21 -10.04 0.41 5.38
CA ILE A 21 -9.48 -0.71 4.60
C ILE A 21 -10.24 -2.02 4.92
N GLN A 22 -10.59 -2.26 6.19
CA GLN A 22 -11.38 -3.41 6.62
C GLN A 22 -12.80 -3.39 6.05
N ALA A 23 -13.47 -2.24 6.07
CA ALA A 23 -14.79 -2.09 5.50
C ALA A 23 -14.79 -2.36 3.98
N GLU A 24 -13.81 -1.86 3.25
CA GLU A 24 -13.68 -2.11 1.80
C GLU A 24 -13.32 -3.56 1.48
N ALA A 25 -12.49 -4.21 2.30
CA ALA A 25 -12.20 -5.63 2.19
C ALA A 25 -13.47 -6.47 2.34
N ALA A 26 -14.29 -6.19 3.36
CA ALA A 26 -15.55 -6.86 3.60
C ALA A 26 -16.57 -6.60 2.47
N ARG A 27 -16.69 -5.34 2.01
CA ARG A 27 -17.62 -4.94 0.95
C ARG A 27 -17.34 -5.65 -0.38
N GLN A 28 -16.08 -5.94 -0.68
CA GLN A 28 -15.66 -6.55 -1.94
C GLN A 28 -15.42 -8.07 -1.86
N ASP A 29 -15.59 -8.68 -0.68
CA ASP A 29 -15.21 -10.07 -0.39
C ASP A 29 -13.74 -10.36 -0.76
N ARG A 30 -12.84 -9.48 -0.30
CA ARG A 30 -11.39 -9.54 -0.56
C ARG A 30 -10.59 -9.45 0.71
N SER A 31 -9.35 -9.92 0.67
CA SER A 31 -8.42 -9.79 1.80
C SER A 31 -7.86 -8.38 1.93
N LEU A 32 -7.46 -7.99 3.14
CA LEU A 32 -6.76 -6.71 3.39
C LEU A 32 -5.52 -6.56 2.51
N SER A 33 -4.75 -7.64 2.36
CA SER A 33 -3.57 -7.66 1.48
C SER A 33 -3.94 -7.32 0.03
N TRP A 34 -5.10 -7.78 -0.47
CA TRP A 34 -5.55 -7.46 -1.82
C TRP A 34 -5.90 -5.98 -1.95
N ILE A 35 -6.62 -5.40 -0.99
CA ILE A 35 -6.97 -3.97 -0.98
C ILE A 35 -5.72 -3.11 -0.99
N VAL A 36 -4.76 -3.37 -0.09
CA VAL A 36 -3.50 -2.61 -0.01
C VAL A 36 -2.66 -2.79 -1.29
N GLN A 37 -2.59 -4.00 -1.85
CA GLN A 37 -1.90 -4.23 -3.13
C GLN A 37 -2.56 -3.49 -4.30
N LYS A 38 -3.90 -3.41 -4.31
CA LYS A 38 -4.64 -2.67 -5.34
C LYS A 38 -4.40 -1.18 -5.21
N ALA A 39 -4.42 -0.65 -3.99
CA ALA A 39 -4.10 0.75 -3.70
C ALA A 39 -2.68 1.11 -4.18
N TRP A 40 -1.67 0.29 -3.86
CA TRP A 40 -0.31 0.49 -4.36
C TRP A 40 -0.24 0.51 -5.88
N LYS A 41 -0.90 -0.43 -6.57
CA LYS A 41 -0.90 -0.48 -8.04
C LYS A 41 -1.51 0.77 -8.69
N ILE A 42 -2.48 1.39 -8.03
CA ILE A 42 -3.11 2.64 -8.47
C ILE A 42 -2.18 3.83 -8.19
N ALA A 43 -1.66 3.94 -6.96
CA ALA A 43 -0.91 5.11 -6.52
C ALA A 43 0.57 5.13 -6.97
N ARG A 44 1.15 3.98 -7.36
CA ARG A 44 2.59 3.84 -7.63
C ARG A 44 3.14 4.84 -8.64
N SER A 45 2.36 5.25 -9.65
CA SER A 45 2.85 6.19 -10.68
C SER A 45 3.04 7.58 -10.10
N GLU A 46 2.13 8.02 -9.22
CA GLU A 46 2.19 9.30 -8.55
C GLU A 46 3.26 9.31 -7.46
N ILE A 47 3.30 8.26 -6.64
CA ILE A 47 4.31 8.13 -5.57
C ILE A 47 5.74 8.17 -6.13
N LYS A 48 5.96 7.57 -7.31
CA LYS A 48 7.27 7.56 -7.97
C LYS A 48 7.70 8.91 -8.57
N LYS A 49 6.81 9.91 -8.66
CA LYS A 49 7.19 11.26 -9.10
C LYS A 49 7.83 12.08 -7.98
N TYR A 50 7.62 11.70 -6.72
CA TYR A 50 8.23 12.41 -5.61
C TYR A 50 9.76 12.28 -5.69
N PRO A 51 10.50 13.38 -5.52
CA PRO A 51 11.95 13.33 -5.49
C PRO A 51 12.40 12.48 -4.31
N SER A 52 13.57 11.85 -4.46
CA SER A 52 14.23 11.24 -3.32
C SER A 52 14.53 12.33 -2.31
N ILE A 53 14.20 12.10 -1.03
CA ILE A 53 14.50 13.05 0.05
C ILE A 53 16.02 13.29 0.14
N ASN A 54 16.83 12.34 -0.30
CA ASN A 54 18.29 12.41 -0.30
C ASN A 54 18.88 13.22 -1.47
N ASP A 55 18.06 13.63 -2.45
CA ASP A 55 18.52 14.40 -3.62
C ASP A 55 18.23 15.90 -3.47
N LEU A 56 17.73 16.33 -2.30
CA LEU A 56 17.62 17.75 -1.98
C LEU A 56 19.01 18.26 -1.60
N PRO A 57 19.59 19.23 -2.33
CA PRO A 57 20.84 19.84 -1.89
C PRO A 57 20.57 20.47 -0.52
N ASP A 58 21.35 20.05 0.47
CA ASP A 58 21.45 20.75 1.75
C ASP A 58 21.75 22.22 1.41
N GLY A 59 20.83 23.12 1.78
CA GLY A 59 20.96 24.55 1.55
C GLY A 59 22.18 25.14 2.24
#